data_AF-A0A521XHM7-F1
#
_entry.id   AF-A0A521XHM7-F1
#
_cell.length_a   1.000
_cell.length_b   1.000
_cell.length_c   1.000
_cell.angle_alpha   90.00
_cell.angle_beta   90.00
_cell.angle_gamma   90.00
#
_symmetry.space_group_name_H-M   'P 1'
#
loop_
_entity.id
_entity.type
_entity.pdbx_description
1 polymer ?
#
loop_
_entity_poly.entity_id
_entity_poly.type
_entity_poly.pdbx_seq_one_letter_code
_entity_poly.pdbx_strand_id
1 'polypeptide(L)'
;MSCSAVAAASVLAKTDRDAIMVSLAAEHEAYGWQDNKGYAAPEHIAALREHGPCLLHRRSWSLPGTGSSRSAAGQVAVPEIGPATSLDPATLALPDVEWADSIEVTA
;
A
#
# COMPACT_ATOMS: atom_id res chain seq x y z
N MET A 1 -2.81 5.22 22.29
CA MET A 1 -2.95 6.48 21.53
C MET A 1 -4.15 6.32 20.61
N SER A 2 -5.24 7.05 20.86
CA SER A 2 -6.51 6.94 20.12
C SER A 2 -6.94 8.34 19.66
N CYS A 3 -6.60 8.70 18.43
CA CYS A 3 -6.99 9.98 17.83
C CYS A 3 -8.32 9.83 17.08
N SER A 4 -9.38 10.48 17.54
CA SER A 4 -10.71 10.39 16.94
C SER A 4 -10.76 10.92 15.50
N ALA A 5 -9.97 11.94 15.17
CA ALA A 5 -9.89 12.47 13.81
C ALA A 5 -9.29 11.45 12.83
N VAL A 6 -8.20 10.78 13.23
CA VAL A 6 -7.57 9.72 12.41
C VAL A 6 -8.51 8.53 12.25
N ALA A 7 -9.23 8.14 13.31
CA ALA A 7 -10.22 7.08 13.25
C ALA A 7 -11.38 7.42 12.27
N ALA A 8 -11.95 8.63 12.38
CA ALA A 8 -13.03 9.08 11.50
C ALA A 8 -12.58 9.14 10.03
N ALA A 9 -11.40 9.71 9.77
CA ALA A 9 -10.83 9.76 8.42
C ALA A 9 -10.60 8.37 7.83
N SER A 10 -10.13 7.41 8.63
CA SER A 10 -9.90 6.03 8.19
C SER A 10 -11.20 5.32 7.79
N VAL A 11 -12.28 5.55 8.55
CA VAL A 11 -13.61 5.01 8.22
C VAL A 11 -14.11 5.56 6.89
N LEU A 12 -14.08 6.89 6.72
CA LEU A 12 -14.50 7.55 5.48
C LEU A 12 -13.71 7.03 4.26
N ALA A 13 -12.39 6.98 4.38
CA ALA A 13 -11.53 6.49 3.31
C ALA A 13 -11.83 5.03 2.94
N LYS A 14 -12.11 4.18 3.93
CA LYS A 14 -12.44 2.77 3.70
C LYS A 14 -13.79 2.62 3.00
N THR A 15 -14.83 3.30 3.49
CA THR A 15 -16.18 3.18 2.94
C THR A 15 -16.25 3.69 1.51
N ASP A 16 -15.56 4.80 1.22
CA ASP A 16 -15.52 5.38 -0.13
C ASP A 16 -14.77 4.48 -1.11
N ARG A 17 -13.57 4.01 -0.73
CA ARG A 17 -12.81 3.05 -1.54
C ARG A 17 -13.62 1.79 -1.84
N ASP A 18 -14.32 1.24 -0.86
CA ASP A 18 -15.09 0.02 -1.05
C ASP A 18 -16.26 0.21 -2.01
N ALA A 19 -16.92 1.38 -1.98
CA ALA A 19 -17.97 1.74 -2.93
C ALA A 19 -17.43 1.80 -4.36
N ILE A 20 -16.26 2.42 -4.57
CA ILE A 20 -15.58 2.47 -5.88
C ILE A 20 -15.25 1.06 -6.38
N MET A 21 -14.73 0.18 -5.53
CA MET A 21 -14.39 -1.19 -5.95
C MET A 21 -15.66 -2.00 -6.32
N VAL A 22 -16.79 -1.76 -5.66
CA VAL A 22 -18.07 -2.40 -6.00
C VAL A 22 -18.62 -1.87 -7.32
N SER A 23 -18.56 -0.56 -7.58
CA SER A 23 -19.04 -0.01 -8.85
C SER A 23 -18.23 -0.54 -10.04
N LEU A 24 -16.90 -0.66 -9.87
CA LEU A 24 -16.01 -1.20 -10.90
C LEU A 24 -16.16 -2.71 -11.10
N ALA A 25 -16.70 -3.44 -10.13
CA ALA A 25 -16.84 -4.89 -10.21
C ALA A 25 -17.74 -5.34 -11.37
N ALA A 26 -18.75 -4.54 -11.73
CA ALA A 26 -19.65 -4.86 -12.84
C ALA A 26 -18.96 -4.88 -14.21
N GLU A 27 -17.91 -4.06 -14.40
CA GLU A 27 -17.13 -4.03 -15.64
C GLU A 27 -16.04 -5.13 -15.66
N HIS A 28 -15.77 -5.72 -14.50
CA HIS A 28 -14.60 -6.55 -14.22
C HIS A 28 -14.96 -7.75 -13.33
N GLU A 29 -16.11 -8.39 -13.63
CA GLU A 29 -16.73 -9.40 -12.78
C GLU A 29 -15.80 -10.57 -12.43
N ALA A 30 -14.96 -10.97 -13.40
CA ALA A 30 -14.02 -12.08 -13.25
C ALA A 30 -13.07 -11.90 -12.05
N TYR A 31 -12.72 -10.67 -11.67
CA TYR A 31 -11.78 -10.42 -10.57
C TYR A 31 -12.43 -10.40 -9.18
N GLY A 32 -13.76 -10.48 -9.09
CA GLY A 32 -14.48 -10.61 -7.82
C GLY A 32 -14.40 -9.40 -6.88
N TRP A 33 -14.19 -8.19 -7.42
CA TRP A 33 -13.95 -6.99 -6.62
C TRP A 33 -15.11 -6.55 -5.72
N GLN A 34 -16.33 -7.01 -6.00
CA GLN A 34 -17.47 -6.80 -5.12
C GLN A 34 -17.24 -7.37 -3.71
N ASP A 35 -16.43 -8.43 -3.60
CA ASP A 35 -16.12 -9.08 -2.32
C ASP A 35 -14.71 -8.72 -1.85
N ASN A 36 -13.71 -8.90 -2.71
CA ASN A 36 -12.31 -8.79 -2.30
C ASN A 36 -11.74 -7.37 -2.35
N LYS A 37 -12.45 -6.39 -2.92
CA LYS A 37 -12.01 -4.98 -3.01
C LYS A 37 -10.58 -4.77 -3.59
N GLY A 38 -10.16 -5.69 -4.45
CA GLY A 38 -8.84 -5.69 -5.09
C GLY A 38 -7.71 -6.32 -4.24
N TYR A 39 -8.00 -6.87 -3.06
CA TYR A 39 -7.03 -7.65 -2.29
C TYR A 39 -6.76 -9.00 -2.95
N ALA A 40 -5.63 -9.63 -2.62
CA ALA A 40 -5.17 -10.89 -3.20
C ALA A 40 -5.93 -12.12 -2.64
N ALA A 41 -7.26 -12.12 -2.79
CA ALA A 41 -8.10 -13.27 -2.48
C ALA A 41 -7.83 -14.42 -3.47
N PRO A 42 -8.06 -15.69 -3.09
CA PRO A 42 -7.85 -16.84 -3.96
C PRO A 42 -8.52 -16.70 -5.34
N GLU A 43 -9.75 -16.19 -5.36
CA GLU A 43 -10.54 -15.97 -6.58
C GLU A 43 -9.92 -14.88 -7.46
N HIS A 44 -9.44 -13.80 -6.84
CA HIS A 44 -8.76 -12.73 -7.57
C HIS A 44 -7.43 -13.21 -8.17
N ILE A 45 -6.67 -14.03 -7.43
CA ILE A 45 -5.42 -14.61 -7.94
C ILE A 45 -5.71 -15.59 -9.08
N ALA A 46 -6.78 -16.38 -8.99
CA ALA A 46 -7.21 -17.26 -10.07
C ALA A 46 -7.56 -16.45 -11.33
N ALA A 47 -8.36 -15.39 -11.17
CA ALA A 47 -8.71 -14.49 -12.26
C ALA A 47 -7.49 -13.80 -12.88
N LEU A 48 -6.51 -13.39 -12.08
CA LEU A 48 -5.24 -12.84 -12.57
C LEU A 48 -4.43 -13.85 -13.37
N ARG A 49 -4.49 -15.15 -13.04
CA ARG A 49 -3.82 -16.21 -13.81
C ARG A 49 -4.52 -16.46 -15.15
N GLU A 50 -5.85 -16.38 -15.16
CA GLU A 50 -6.67 -16.69 -16.34
C GLU A 50 -6.75 -15.51 -17.32
N HIS A 51 -7.00 -14.30 -16.82
CA HIS A 51 -7.26 -13.11 -17.64
C HIS A 51 -6.08 -12.14 -17.68
N GLY A 52 -5.07 -12.31 -16.82
CA GLY A 52 -4.00 -11.34 -16.63
C GLY A 52 -4.43 -10.10 -15.84
N PRO A 53 -3.54 -9.10 -15.65
CA PRO A 53 -3.90 -7.84 -15.01
C PRO A 53 -4.56 -6.87 -16.00
N CYS A 54 -5.58 -6.14 -15.55
CA CYS A 54 -6.21 -5.05 -16.29
C CYS A 54 -5.57 -3.68 -15.96
N LEU A 55 -6.11 -2.60 -16.55
CA LEU A 55 -5.60 -1.23 -16.35
C LEU A 55 -5.72 -0.72 -14.91
N LEU A 56 -6.72 -1.22 -14.16
CA LEU A 56 -6.97 -0.83 -12.77
C LEU A 56 -6.06 -1.58 -11.77
N HIS A 57 -5.35 -2.63 -12.22
CA HIS A 57 -4.34 -3.29 -11.39
C HIS A 57 -3.09 -2.43 -11.26
N ARG A 58 -2.54 -2.38 -10.04
CA ARG A 58 -1.26 -1.71 -9.76
C ARG A 58 -0.11 -2.55 -10.29
N ARG A 59 0.25 -2.32 -11.55
CA ARG A 59 1.29 -3.10 -12.26
C ARG A 59 2.72 -2.94 -11.71
N SER A 60 2.97 -1.91 -10.88
CA SER A 60 4.23 -1.78 -10.13
C SER A 60 4.32 -2.74 -8.95
N TRP A 61 3.23 -3.40 -8.56
CA TRP A 61 3.21 -4.39 -7.49
C TRP A 61 3.57 -5.78 -8.02
N SER A 62 4.03 -6.64 -7.11
CA SER A 62 4.20 -8.07 -7.39
C SER A 62 2.82 -8.74 -7.44
N LEU A 63 2.19 -8.76 -8.62
CA LEU A 63 0.89 -9.39 -8.82
C LEU A 63 1.01 -10.93 -8.81
N PRO A 64 0.38 -11.64 -7.86
CA PRO A 64 0.43 -13.09 -7.83
C PRO A 64 -0.25 -13.68 -9.06
N GLY A 65 0.33 -14.71 -9.66
CA GLY A 65 -0.28 -15.42 -10.79
C GLY A 65 -0.01 -14.83 -12.17
N THR A 66 0.46 -13.58 -12.28
CA THR A 66 0.74 -12.94 -13.57
C THR A 66 2.21 -13.08 -13.97
N GLY A 67 2.80 -14.28 -13.85
CA GLY A 67 4.09 -14.63 -14.45
C GLY A 67 5.26 -13.63 -14.31
N SER A 68 5.23 -12.73 -13.33
CA SER A 68 6.33 -11.81 -13.06
C SER A 68 7.40 -12.66 -12.40
N SER A 69 8.24 -13.27 -13.24
CA SER A 69 9.57 -13.59 -12.79
C SER A 69 10.15 -12.26 -12.32
N ARG A 70 10.22 -12.09 -11.01
CA ARG A 70 11.46 -11.51 -10.50
C ARG A 70 12.52 -12.49 -10.98
N SER A 71 13.09 -12.26 -12.16
CA SER A 71 14.42 -12.78 -12.50
C SER A 71 15.22 -12.52 -11.24
N ALA A 72 15.64 -13.59 -10.56
CA ALA A 72 16.28 -13.61 -9.24
C ALA A 72 16.89 -12.25 -8.86
N ALA A 73 16.03 -11.32 -8.44
CA ALA A 73 16.45 -9.95 -8.18
C ALA A 73 17.16 -10.10 -6.85
N GLY A 74 18.49 -10.01 -6.94
CA GLY A 74 19.42 -10.75 -6.10
C GLY A 74 18.96 -10.85 -4.65
N GLN A 75 19.20 -12.01 -4.06
CA GLN A 75 19.55 -12.05 -2.65
C GLN A 75 20.69 -11.04 -2.46
N VAL A 76 20.32 -9.80 -2.14
CA VAL A 76 21.24 -8.83 -1.58
C VAL A 76 21.59 -9.47 -0.25
N ALA A 77 22.77 -10.09 -0.18
CA ALA A 77 23.36 -10.47 1.08
C ALA A 77 23.29 -9.22 1.96
N VAL A 78 22.51 -9.28 3.02
CA VAL A 78 22.54 -8.24 4.05
C VAL A 78 23.97 -8.30 4.58
N PRO A 79 24.80 -7.25 4.41
CA PRO A 79 26.11 -7.25 5.03
C PRO A 79 25.88 -7.36 6.54
N GLU A 80 26.61 -8.24 7.22
CA GLU A 80 26.54 -8.30 8.68
C GLU A 80 26.87 -6.91 9.23
N ILE A 81 25.87 -6.25 9.80
CA ILE A 81 26.06 -5.00 10.52
C ILE A 81 26.87 -5.39 11.76
N GLY A 82 28.16 -5.03 11.77
CA GLY A 82 29.01 -5.15 12.94
C GLY A 82 28.38 -4.45 14.16
N PRO A 83 28.84 -4.75 15.38
CA PRO A 83 28.22 -4.21 16.58
C PRO A 83 28.12 -2.68 16.49
N ALA A 84 26.96 -2.13 16.87
CA ALA A 84 26.67 -0.72 16.78
C ALA A 84 27.78 0.09 17.47
N THR A 85 28.66 0.71 16.68
CA THR A 85 29.60 1.68 17.20
C THR A 85 28.78 2.84 17.74
N SER A 86 28.94 3.12 19.04
CA SER A 86 28.29 4.24 19.72
C SER A 86 28.39 5.52 18.89
N LEU A 87 27.26 5.97 18.35
CA LEU A 87 27.18 7.27 17.67
C LEU A 87 27.28 8.37 18.74
N ASP A 88 28.17 9.33 18.51
CA ASP A 88 28.32 10.51 19.37
C ASP A 88 27.04 11.37 19.28
N PRO A 89 26.36 11.67 20.40
CA PRO A 89 25.15 12.50 20.42
C PRO A 89 25.35 13.90 19.83
N ALA A 90 26.59 14.41 19.75
CA ALA A 90 26.88 15.71 19.15
C ALA A 90 26.67 15.76 17.62
N THR A 91 26.65 14.61 16.93
CA THR A 91 26.51 14.55 15.45
C THR A 91 25.04 14.49 15.00
N LEU A 92 24.09 14.22 15.91
CA LEU A 92 22.67 14.02 15.60
C LEU A 92 21.81 15.28 15.80
N ALA A 93 22.41 16.46 15.99
CA ALA A 93 21.65 17.71 16.08
C ALA A 93 21.04 18.05 14.70
N LEU A 94 19.77 17.71 14.52
CA LEU A 94 18.96 18.23 13.41
C LEU A 94 18.69 19.72 13.68
N PRO A 95 18.68 20.58 12.65
CA PRO A 95 18.30 21.98 12.84
C PRO A 95 16.84 22.10 13.31
N ASP A 96 16.57 23.11 14.13
CA ASP A 96 15.21 23.47 14.55
C ASP A 96 14.37 23.80 13.32
N VAL A 97 13.56 22.83 12.88
CA VAL A 97 12.62 23.01 11.78
C VAL A 97 11.32 23.55 12.36
N GLU A 98 10.97 24.79 12.02
CA GLU A 98 9.67 25.36 12.38
C GLU A 98 8.58 24.76 11.49
N TRP A 99 7.69 23.99 12.09
CA TRP A 99 6.49 23.47 11.43
C TRP A 99 5.45 24.59 11.40
N ALA A 100 5.12 25.10 10.20
CA ALA A 100 4.08 26.11 10.06
C ALA A 100 2.68 25.50 10.33
N ASP A 101 2.05 25.93 11.41
CA ASP A 101 0.67 25.57 11.82
C ASP A 101 -0.37 26.31 10.95
N SER A 102 -0.47 25.97 9.67
CA SER A 102 -1.54 26.51 8.82
C SER A 102 -2.17 25.43 7.97
N ILE A 103 -3.06 24.67 8.59
CA ILE A 103 -4.17 24.00 7.91
C ILE A 103 -5.44 24.64 8.43
N GLU A 104 -5.94 25.66 7.74
CA GLU A 104 -7.29 26.16 7.96
C GLU A 104 -8.28 25.17 7.36
N VAL A 105 -9.06 24.50 8.22
CA VAL A 105 -10.20 23.67 7.82
C VAL A 105 -11.45 24.53 7.89
N THR A 106 -11.96 24.95 6.74
CA THR A 106 -13.26 25.64 6.66
C THR A 106 -14.38 24.60 6.69
N ALA A 107 -15.31 24.75 7.63
CA ALA A 107 -16.49 23.91 7.82
C ALA A 107 -17.67 24.31 6.91
#